data_AF-A0A497DWS5-F1
#
_entry.id   AF-A0A497DWS5-F1
#
_cell.length_a   1.000
_cell.length_b   1.000
_cell.length_c   1.000
_cell.angle_alpha   90.00
_cell.angle_beta   90.00
_cell.angle_gamma   90.00
#
_symmetry.space_group_name_H-M   'P 1'
#
loop_
_entity.id
_entity.type
_entity.pdbx_description
1 polymer ?
#
loop_
_entity_poly.entity_id
_entity_poly.type
_entity_poly.pdbx_seq_one_letter_code
_entity_poly.pdbx_strand_id
1 'polypeptide(L)'
;MNQVLEFLTLSHLALFMAFICSVWAIRTLFTREGKSLFTPLFFVLIFVAGSIVLDMHNISQYNLLNLKQKLFPEKPLLLNYEIQEWKSDFTRYRSYTFSHPRPKITLKPTDGGKYFILEDIDQLNAILRALKLPEVTHGTPELATITGSTLDVTKFQWKDYPLGTLTVIRDLCRDRQALTSYHCLSRIIIAY
;
A
#
# COMPACT_ATOMS: atom_id res chain seq x y z
N MET A 1 -2.91 -1.14 15.21
CA MET A 1 -1.43 -1.12 15.06
C MET A 1 -0.94 0.11 14.28
N ASN A 2 -1.66 0.57 13.25
CA ASN A 2 -1.28 1.76 12.46
C ASN A 2 -1.34 3.08 13.25
N GLN A 3 -2.30 3.25 14.17
CA GLN A 3 -2.41 4.49 14.98
C GLN A 3 -1.22 4.73 15.93
N VAL A 4 -0.59 3.67 16.45
CA VAL A 4 0.61 3.80 17.30
C VAL A 4 1.83 4.21 16.46
N LEU A 5 1.92 3.67 15.23
CA LEU A 5 2.97 4.08 14.29
C LEU A 5 2.79 5.53 13.85
N GLU A 6 1.55 6.03 13.78
CA GLU A 6 1.26 7.41 13.39
C GLU A 6 1.67 8.45 14.44
N PHE A 7 1.68 8.07 15.71
CA PHE A 7 2.03 8.96 16.82
C PHE A 7 3.55 9.00 17.10
N LEU A 8 4.28 7.96 16.66
CA LEU A 8 5.72 7.85 16.84
C LEU A 8 6.45 8.65 15.77
N THR A 9 6.68 9.94 16.05
CA THR A 9 7.57 10.76 15.22
C THR A 9 9.04 10.43 15.51
N LEU A 10 9.92 10.80 14.57
CA LEU A 10 11.35 10.57 14.71
C LEU A 10 11.95 11.25 15.96
N SER A 11 11.41 12.41 16.37
CA SER A 11 11.86 13.12 17.57
C SER A 11 11.51 12.38 18.86
N HIS A 12 10.34 11.75 18.94
CA HIS A 12 9.97 10.89 20.08
C HIS A 12 10.87 9.66 20.19
N LEU A 13 11.27 9.08 19.06
CA LEU A 13 12.23 7.96 19.01
C LEU A 13 13.62 8.38 19.52
N ALA A 14 14.10 9.55 19.10
CA ALA A 14 15.35 10.12 19.58
C ALA A 14 15.33 10.40 21.09
N LEU A 15 14.21 10.93 21.61
CA LEU A 15 14.00 11.16 23.04
C LEU A 15 13.94 9.84 23.84
N PHE A 16 13.29 8.81 23.30
CA PHE A 16 13.27 7.49 23.92
C PHE A 16 14.67 6.87 24.01
N MET A 17 15.48 7.01 22.97
CA MET A 17 16.90 6.60 23.00
C MET A 17 17.71 7.42 24.01
N ALA A 18 17.47 8.73 24.09
CA ALA A 18 18.09 9.58 25.12
C ALA A 18 17.70 9.13 26.53
N PHE A 19 16.44 8.74 26.74
CA PHE A 19 15.96 8.21 28.02
C PHE A 19 16.69 6.92 28.39
N ILE A 20 16.84 5.96 27.48
CA ILE A 20 17.62 4.73 27.71
C ILE A 20 19.07 5.05 28.05
N CYS A 21 19.70 5.97 27.31
CA CYS A 21 21.07 6.42 27.59
C CYS A 21 21.18 7.11 28.96
N SER A 22 20.16 7.85 29.39
CA SER A 22 20.12 8.49 30.70
C SER A 22 20.03 7.47 31.85
N VAL A 23 19.22 6.42 31.69
CA VAL A 23 19.12 5.32 32.65
C VAL A 23 20.45 4.57 32.73
N TRP A 24 21.12 4.36 31.59
CA TRP A 24 22.46 3.80 31.55
C TRP A 24 23.49 4.69 32.27
N ALA A 25 23.44 6.01 32.07
CA ALA A 25 24.28 6.98 32.76
C ALA A 25 24.11 6.89 34.29
N ILE A 26 22.86 6.91 34.75
CA ILE A 26 22.50 6.82 36.17
C ILE A 26 22.99 5.51 36.77
N ARG A 27 22.75 4.37 36.11
CA ARG A 27 23.24 3.06 36.55
C ARG A 27 24.76 3.06 36.70
N THR A 28 25.48 3.57 35.70
CA THR A 28 26.95 3.64 35.71
C THR A 28 27.48 4.53 36.86
N LEU A 29 26.74 5.58 37.22
CA LEU A 29 27.08 6.48 38.31
C LEU A 29 26.94 5.80 39.69
N PHE A 30 25.93 4.94 39.86
CA PHE A 30 25.73 4.16 41.08
C PHE A 30 26.64 2.94 41.19
N THR A 31 27.04 2.30 40.09
CA THR A 31 27.78 1.03 40.17
C THR A 31 29.28 1.17 40.48
N ARG A 32 29.89 2.37 40.57
CA ARG A 32 31.33 2.59 40.90
C ARG A 32 32.33 1.68 40.14
N GLU A 33 31.90 1.07 39.04
CA GLU A 33 32.81 0.42 38.10
C GLU A 33 33.52 1.55 37.38
N GLY A 34 34.86 1.58 37.35
CA GLY A 34 35.69 2.66 36.76
C GLY A 34 35.54 2.90 35.25
N LYS A 35 34.36 2.62 34.69
CA LYS A 35 33.93 2.96 33.34
C LYS A 35 33.66 4.46 33.27
N SER A 36 34.11 5.07 32.19
CA SER A 36 33.99 6.51 31.97
C SER A 36 32.52 6.95 31.95
N LEU A 37 32.15 7.83 32.88
CA LEU A 37 30.84 8.48 32.93
C LEU A 37 30.60 9.40 31.72
N PHE A 38 31.66 9.81 31.03
CA PHE A 38 31.58 10.70 29.88
C PHE A 38 30.91 10.03 28.67
N THR A 39 31.08 8.72 28.50
CA THR A 39 30.53 7.97 27.36
C THR A 39 28.99 8.00 27.32
N PRO A 40 28.25 7.60 28.38
CA PRO A 40 26.79 7.71 28.39
C PRO A 40 26.30 9.15 28.26
N LEU A 41 26.97 10.09 28.91
CA LEU A 41 26.59 11.50 28.94
C LEU A 41 26.70 12.14 27.55
N PHE A 42 27.75 11.77 26.81
CA PHE A 42 27.96 12.18 25.42
C PHE A 42 26.86 11.67 24.50
N PHE A 43 26.43 10.40 24.65
CA PHE A 43 25.30 9.86 23.88
C PHE A 43 23.99 10.59 24.18
N VAL A 44 23.69 10.88 25.45
CA VAL A 44 22.51 11.69 25.81
C VAL A 44 22.56 13.04 25.10
N LEU A 45 23.71 13.70 25.11
CA LEU A 45 23.89 15.01 24.47
C LEU A 45 23.68 14.94 22.95
N ILE A 46 24.20 13.91 22.28
CA ILE A 46 23.97 13.67 20.85
C ILE A 46 22.48 13.48 20.55
N PHE A 47 21.78 12.63 21.30
CA PHE A 47 20.37 12.34 21.02
C PHE A 47 19.46 13.54 21.29
N VAL A 48 19.73 14.32 22.34
CA VAL A 48 19.00 15.55 22.64
C VAL A 48 19.25 16.61 21.57
N ALA A 49 20.51 16.86 21.21
CA ALA A 49 20.86 17.80 20.14
C ALA A 49 20.27 17.35 18.78
N GLY A 50 20.31 16.06 18.48
CA GLY A 50 19.68 15.47 17.30
C GLY A 50 18.17 15.70 17.27
N SER A 51 17.48 15.54 18.40
CA SER A 51 16.03 15.80 18.49
C SER A 51 15.69 17.27 18.21
N ILE A 52 16.46 18.20 18.77
CA ILE A 52 16.29 19.65 18.51
C ILE A 52 16.48 19.98 17.03
N VAL A 53 17.54 19.44 16.40
CA VAL A 53 17.81 19.67 14.96
C VAL A 53 16.70 19.08 14.09
N LEU A 54 16.18 17.91 14.45
CA LEU A 54 15.06 17.26 13.76
C LEU A 54 13.76 18.07 13.86
N ASP A 55 13.49 18.66 15.03
CA ASP A 55 12.34 19.55 15.22
C ASP A 55 12.51 20.88 14.46
N MET A 56 13.71 21.48 14.46
CA MET A 56 13.99 22.73 13.74
C MET A 56 13.80 22.62 12.22
N HIS A 57 14.10 21.46 11.62
CA HIS A 57 13.95 21.24 10.18
C HIS A 57 12.53 20.79 9.77
N ASN A 58 11.52 20.85 10.65
CA ASN A 58 10.17 20.30 10.42
C ASN A 58 10.19 18.80 10.03
N ILE A 59 11.29 18.08 10.32
CA ILE A 59 11.43 16.64 10.05
C ILE A 59 10.56 15.85 11.05
N SER A 60 10.12 16.49 12.13
CA SER A 60 9.13 15.98 13.08
C SER A 60 7.79 15.57 12.45
N GLN A 61 7.46 16.07 11.24
CA GLN A 61 6.28 15.67 10.48
C GLN A 61 6.45 14.34 9.72
N TYR A 62 7.67 13.80 9.62
CA TYR A 62 7.88 12.49 9.01
C TYR A 62 7.50 11.39 9.99
N ASN A 63 6.33 10.84 9.72
CA ASN A 63 5.82 9.66 10.38
C ASN A 63 6.68 8.42 10.06
N LEU A 64 6.75 7.44 10.96
CA LEU A 64 7.49 6.18 10.72
C LEU A 64 7.04 5.47 9.43
N LEU A 65 5.78 5.63 9.07
CA LEU A 65 5.20 5.17 7.80
C LEU A 65 5.89 5.81 6.58
N ASN A 66 6.08 7.14 6.60
CA ASN A 66 6.74 7.87 5.51
C ASN A 66 8.22 7.49 5.41
N LEU A 67 8.90 7.28 6.54
CA LEU A 67 10.28 6.81 6.55
C LEU A 67 10.41 5.37 6.04
N LYS A 68 9.50 4.48 6.43
CA LYS A 68 9.46 3.11 5.92
C LYS A 68 9.28 3.10 4.40
N GLN A 69 8.36 3.89 3.89
CA GLN A 69 8.13 4.02 2.44
C GLN A 69 9.33 4.61 1.70
N LYS A 70 10.07 5.53 2.32
CA LYS A 70 11.25 6.16 1.71
C LYS A 70 12.50 5.27 1.74
N LEU A 71 12.70 4.51 2.82
CA LEU A 71 13.85 3.61 3.02
C LEU A 71 13.65 2.24 2.36
N PHE A 72 12.41 1.77 2.31
CA PHE A 72 12.02 0.51 1.68
C PHE A 72 10.89 0.79 0.67
N PRO A 73 11.21 1.40 -0.48
CA PRO A 73 10.22 1.61 -1.52
C PRO A 73 9.62 0.25 -1.91
N GLU A 74 8.29 0.16 -1.95
CA GLU A 74 7.62 -1.01 -2.50
C GLU A 74 8.20 -1.28 -3.89
N LYS A 75 8.67 -2.51 -4.12
CA LYS A 75 9.24 -2.89 -5.41
C LYS A 75 8.23 -2.50 -6.50
N PRO A 76 8.62 -1.72 -7.53
CA PRO A 76 7.70 -1.28 -8.55
C PRO A 76 7.06 -2.50 -9.19
N LEU A 77 5.73 -2.54 -9.18
CA LEU A 77 4.97 -3.63 -9.76
C LEU A 77 5.20 -3.57 -11.28
N LEU A 78 6.03 -4.47 -11.80
CA LEU A 78 6.31 -4.55 -13.23
C LEU A 78 5.06 -5.10 -13.94
N LEU A 79 4.30 -4.21 -14.56
CA LEU A 79 3.10 -4.52 -15.30
C LEU A 79 3.41 -4.52 -16.80
N ASN A 80 3.19 -5.65 -17.47
CA ASN A 80 3.21 -5.71 -18.92
C ASN A 80 1.78 -5.47 -19.43
N TYR A 81 1.54 -4.31 -20.05
CA TYR A 81 0.21 -3.95 -20.53
C TYR A 81 0.25 -3.16 -21.84
N GLU A 82 -0.85 -3.24 -22.57
CA GLU A 82 -1.12 -2.45 -23.77
C GLU A 82 -2.27 -1.49 -23.49
N ILE A 83 -2.14 -0.25 -23.97
CA ILE A 83 -3.18 0.77 -23.87
C ILE A 83 -3.94 0.80 -25.19
N GLN A 84 -5.26 0.73 -25.11
CA GLN A 84 -6.15 0.94 -26.25
C GLN A 84 -7.16 2.02 -25.90
N GLU A 85 -7.30 3.01 -26.77
CA GLU A 85 -8.31 4.06 -26.66
C GLU A 85 -9.29 3.95 -27.81
N TRP A 86 -10.57 4.03 -27.50
CA TRP A 86 -11.62 4.13 -28.52
C TRP A 86 -12.70 5.09 -28.05
N LYS A 87 -13.48 5.60 -29.00
CA LYS A 87 -14.59 6.48 -28.72
C LYS A 87 -15.86 5.87 -29.32
N SER A 88 -16.90 5.76 -28.51
CA SER A 88 -18.27 5.65 -28.97
C SER A 88 -18.89 7.05 -29.01
N ASP A 89 -19.99 7.23 -29.73
CA ASP A 89 -20.59 8.54 -30.07
C ASP A 89 -20.57 9.57 -28.92
N PHE A 90 -20.81 9.12 -27.69
CA PHE A 90 -20.87 9.97 -26.48
C PHE A 90 -19.86 9.63 -25.38
N THR A 91 -19.06 8.58 -25.52
CA THR A 91 -18.20 8.08 -24.42
C THR A 91 -16.84 7.67 -24.94
N ARG A 92 -15.79 8.17 -24.29
CA ARG A 92 -14.41 7.74 -24.55
C ARG A 92 -14.08 6.61 -23.60
N TYR A 93 -13.32 5.67 -24.13
CA TYR A 93 -12.87 4.51 -23.38
C TYR A 93 -11.36 4.44 -23.47
N ARG A 94 -10.73 4.20 -22.32
CA ARG A 94 -9.34 3.80 -22.24
C ARG A 94 -9.28 2.44 -21.59
N SER A 95 -8.65 1.48 -22.24
CA SER A 95 -8.37 0.17 -21.65
C SER A 95 -6.89 -0.09 -21.48
N TYR A 96 -6.58 -0.83 -20.42
CA TYR A 96 -5.28 -1.38 -20.11
C TYR A 96 -5.42 -2.89 -20.12
N THR A 97 -4.91 -3.55 -21.15
CA THR A 97 -4.96 -5.00 -21.29
C THR A 97 -3.63 -5.59 -20.83
N PHE A 98 -3.68 -6.52 -19.88
CA PHE A 98 -2.47 -7.10 -19.27
C PHE A 98 -2.03 -8.37 -20.00
N SER A 99 -0.76 -8.38 -20.37
CA SER A 99 -0.06 -9.54 -20.92
C SER A 99 0.46 -10.43 -19.79
N HIS A 100 0.81 -11.67 -20.12
CA HIS A 100 1.39 -12.58 -19.12
C HIS A 100 2.80 -12.11 -18.70
N PRO A 101 3.18 -12.22 -17.41
CA PRO A 101 2.36 -12.63 -16.27
C PRO A 101 1.38 -11.53 -15.85
N ARG A 102 0.10 -11.88 -15.72
CA ARG A 102 -0.94 -10.94 -15.31
C ARG A 102 -0.91 -10.72 -13.81
N PRO A 103 -1.25 -9.51 -13.33
CA PRO A 103 -1.24 -9.23 -11.91
C PRO A 103 -2.31 -10.05 -11.19
N LYS A 104 -1.93 -10.63 -10.05
CA LYS A 104 -2.81 -11.45 -9.21
C LYS A 104 -3.77 -10.55 -8.43
N ILE A 105 -4.99 -11.03 -8.26
CA ILE A 105 -6.01 -10.42 -7.41
C ILE A 105 -6.60 -11.46 -6.45
N THR A 106 -6.83 -11.05 -5.20
CA THR A 106 -7.53 -11.87 -4.22
C THR A 106 -9.02 -11.57 -4.29
N LEU A 107 -9.82 -12.62 -4.40
CA LEU A 107 -11.28 -12.53 -4.45
C LEU A 107 -11.87 -13.42 -3.38
N LYS A 108 -12.99 -12.99 -2.78
CA LYS A 108 -13.78 -13.83 -1.87
C LYS A 108 -15.04 -14.32 -2.59
N PRO A 109 -15.43 -15.59 -2.45
CA PRO A 109 -16.69 -16.07 -2.99
C PRO A 109 -17.88 -15.43 -2.23
N THR A 110 -18.96 -15.09 -2.94
CA THR A 110 -20.26 -14.77 -2.33
C THR A 110 -20.88 -15.99 -1.64
N ASP A 111 -21.83 -15.76 -0.74
CA ASP A 111 -22.68 -16.81 -0.18
C ASP A 111 -23.35 -17.62 -1.29
N GLY A 112 -23.05 -18.93 -1.37
CA GLY A 112 -23.47 -19.82 -2.46
C GLY A 112 -22.42 -20.07 -3.55
N GLY A 113 -21.25 -19.44 -3.49
CA GLY A 113 -20.05 -19.81 -4.26
C GLY A 113 -20.09 -19.54 -5.77
N LYS A 114 -21.18 -19.00 -6.31
CA LYS A 114 -21.38 -18.78 -7.74
C LYS A 114 -20.65 -17.54 -8.28
N TYR A 115 -20.54 -16.49 -7.46
CA TYR A 115 -19.92 -15.22 -7.82
C TYR A 115 -18.82 -14.85 -6.83
N PHE A 116 -18.09 -13.79 -7.16
CA PHE A 116 -16.98 -13.28 -6.35
C PHE A 116 -17.21 -11.83 -5.93
N ILE A 117 -16.54 -11.46 -4.84
CA ILE A 117 -16.45 -10.12 -4.31
C ILE A 117 -14.97 -9.73 -4.27
N LEU A 118 -14.66 -8.56 -4.82
CA LEU A 118 -13.37 -7.91 -4.64
C LEU A 118 -13.49 -7.04 -3.39
N GLU A 119 -13.27 -7.65 -2.23
CA GLU A 119 -13.35 -6.97 -0.92
C GLU A 119 -12.02 -6.32 -0.57
N ASP A 120 -10.91 -7.01 -0.83
CA ASP A 120 -9.55 -6.49 -0.64
C ASP A 120 -9.14 -5.66 -1.87
N ILE A 121 -9.20 -4.34 -1.70
CA ILE A 121 -8.84 -3.37 -2.73
C ILE A 121 -7.35 -3.03 -2.77
N ASP A 122 -6.53 -3.47 -1.80
CA ASP A 122 -5.13 -3.05 -1.70
C ASP A 122 -4.32 -3.51 -2.92
N GLN A 123 -4.57 -4.73 -3.38
CA GLN A 123 -3.93 -5.27 -4.58
C GLN A 123 -4.37 -4.53 -5.85
N LEU A 124 -5.65 -4.17 -5.95
CA LEU A 124 -6.17 -3.39 -7.07
C LEU A 124 -5.57 -1.97 -7.05
N ASN A 125 -5.53 -1.33 -5.89
CA ASN A 125 -4.95 0.01 -5.72
C ASN A 125 -3.46 0.03 -5.99
N ALA A 126 -2.72 -1.03 -5.65
CA ALA A 126 -1.32 -1.16 -6.05
C ALA A 126 -1.15 -1.19 -7.59
N ILE A 127 -2.03 -1.89 -8.31
CA ILE A 127 -2.05 -1.92 -9.78
C ILE A 127 -2.41 -0.53 -10.34
N LEU A 128 -3.44 0.13 -9.78
CA LEU A 128 -3.86 1.48 -10.20
C LEU A 128 -2.76 2.51 -9.96
N ARG A 129 -2.07 2.48 -8.81
CA ARG A 129 -0.89 3.31 -8.51
C ARG A 129 0.21 3.10 -9.55
N ALA A 130 0.52 1.85 -9.91
CA ALA A 130 1.52 1.54 -10.93
C ALA A 130 1.14 2.06 -12.33
N LEU A 131 -0.16 2.13 -12.63
CA LEU A 131 -0.69 2.76 -13.85
C LEU A 131 -0.85 4.28 -13.75
N LYS A 132 -0.52 4.90 -12.60
CA LYS A 132 -0.74 6.33 -12.29
C LYS A 132 -2.22 6.74 -12.38
N LEU A 133 -3.10 5.84 -11.96
CA LEU A 133 -4.54 6.04 -11.90
C LEU A 133 -4.99 6.28 -10.44
N PRO A 134 -6.09 7.02 -10.21
CA PRO A 134 -6.69 7.15 -8.87
C PRO A 134 -7.00 5.81 -8.23
N GLU A 135 -6.96 5.74 -6.90
CA GLU A 135 -7.34 4.55 -6.15
C GLU A 135 -8.87 4.43 -6.03
N VAL A 136 -9.36 3.20 -5.86
CA VAL A 136 -10.74 2.95 -5.43
C VAL A 136 -10.84 3.03 -3.91
N THR A 137 -12.01 3.40 -3.40
CA THR A 137 -12.25 3.60 -1.96
C THR A 137 -12.93 2.42 -1.29
N HIS A 138 -13.61 1.56 -2.05
CA HIS A 138 -14.37 0.43 -1.53
C HIS A 138 -14.29 -0.77 -2.47
N GLY A 139 -14.51 -1.96 -1.91
CA GLY A 139 -14.70 -3.18 -2.68
C GLY A 139 -16.04 -3.21 -3.42
N THR A 140 -16.16 -4.08 -4.43
CA THR A 140 -17.42 -4.28 -5.15
C THR A 140 -17.63 -5.77 -5.47
N PRO A 141 -18.88 -6.26 -5.44
CA PRO A 141 -19.19 -7.58 -5.95
C PRO A 141 -19.06 -7.62 -7.47
N GLU A 142 -18.98 -8.82 -8.04
CA GLU A 142 -19.09 -9.02 -9.48
C GLU A 142 -20.39 -8.42 -10.02
N LEU A 143 -20.34 -7.75 -11.16
CA LEU A 143 -21.44 -7.04 -11.78
C LEU A 143 -22.62 -7.98 -12.07
N ALA A 144 -22.37 -9.27 -12.35
CA ALA A 144 -23.41 -10.28 -12.50
C ALA A 144 -24.32 -10.45 -11.27
N THR A 145 -23.83 -10.15 -10.06
CA THR A 145 -24.67 -10.15 -8.84
C THR A 145 -25.70 -9.03 -8.84
N ILE A 146 -25.40 -7.93 -9.54
CA ILE A 146 -26.23 -6.74 -9.63
C ILE A 146 -27.15 -6.82 -10.85
N THR A 147 -26.62 -7.23 -12.00
CA THR A 147 -27.36 -7.27 -13.27
C THR A 147 -28.12 -8.57 -13.50
N GLY A 148 -27.76 -9.64 -12.78
CA GLY A 148 -28.28 -11.00 -13.02
C GLY A 148 -27.80 -11.65 -14.32
N SER A 149 -26.97 -10.97 -15.10
CA SER A 149 -26.51 -11.42 -16.42
C SER A 149 -25.26 -12.31 -16.31
N THR A 150 -25.25 -13.42 -17.06
CA THR A 150 -24.07 -14.29 -17.18
C THR A 150 -22.93 -13.64 -17.96
N LEU A 151 -23.23 -12.63 -18.79
CA LEU A 151 -22.21 -11.89 -19.56
C LEU A 151 -21.38 -10.92 -18.71
N ASP A 152 -21.86 -10.62 -17.50
CA ASP A 152 -21.19 -9.72 -16.55
C ASP A 152 -20.45 -10.50 -15.45
N VAL A 153 -20.40 -11.82 -15.58
CA VAL A 153 -19.50 -12.66 -14.78
C VAL A 153 -18.09 -12.19 -15.10
N THR A 154 -17.21 -12.15 -14.10
CA THR A 154 -15.83 -11.65 -14.17
C THR A 154 -15.65 -10.12 -14.18
N LYS A 155 -16.71 -9.33 -14.26
CA LYS A 155 -16.60 -7.86 -14.27
C LYS A 155 -16.86 -7.27 -12.90
N PHE A 156 -16.10 -6.26 -12.52
CA PHE A 156 -16.30 -5.43 -11.33
C PHE A 156 -16.40 -3.98 -11.78
N GLN A 157 -17.34 -3.21 -11.24
CA GLN A 157 -17.61 -1.85 -11.73
C GLN A 157 -17.74 -0.85 -10.59
N TRP A 158 -17.00 0.27 -10.70
CA TRP A 158 -17.10 1.45 -9.84
C TRP A 158 -17.63 2.60 -10.68
N LYS A 159 -18.85 3.04 -10.38
CA LYS A 159 -19.52 4.15 -11.09
C LYS A 159 -19.09 5.51 -10.56
N ASP A 160 -18.56 5.53 -9.34
CA ASP A 160 -18.10 6.70 -8.58
C ASP A 160 -16.60 6.96 -8.72
N TYR A 161 -15.95 6.33 -9.71
CA TYR A 161 -14.52 6.46 -9.91
C TYR A 161 -14.15 7.87 -10.42
N PRO A 162 -13.06 8.52 -9.95
CA PRO A 162 -12.81 9.95 -10.24
C PRO A 162 -12.67 10.30 -11.73
N LEU A 163 -12.23 9.33 -12.54
CA LEU A 163 -12.07 9.50 -13.99
C LEU A 163 -13.30 9.04 -14.79
N GLY A 164 -14.43 8.73 -14.16
CA GLY A 164 -15.63 8.19 -14.82
C GLY A 164 -16.02 6.82 -14.29
N THR A 165 -16.45 5.90 -15.16
CA THR A 165 -16.77 4.53 -14.72
C THR A 165 -15.58 3.60 -14.92
N LEU A 166 -15.06 3.04 -13.83
CA LEU A 166 -14.01 2.02 -13.84
C LEU A 166 -14.64 0.63 -13.93
N THR A 167 -14.22 -0.16 -14.92
CA THR A 167 -14.58 -1.57 -15.05
C THR A 167 -13.32 -2.42 -15.03
N VAL A 168 -13.23 -3.34 -14.08
CA VAL A 168 -12.13 -4.30 -13.94
C VAL A 168 -12.62 -5.68 -14.37
N ILE A 169 -11.85 -6.34 -15.24
CA ILE A 169 -12.17 -7.66 -15.77
C ILE A 169 -11.14 -8.65 -15.26
N ARG A 170 -11.60 -9.66 -14.52
CA ARG A 170 -10.75 -10.78 -14.09
C ARG A 170 -10.67 -11.87 -15.15
N ASP A 171 -9.65 -12.70 -15.01
CA ASP A 171 -9.51 -13.98 -15.69
C ASP A 171 -8.94 -15.00 -14.70
N LEU A 172 -8.86 -16.27 -15.11
CA LEU A 172 -8.24 -17.33 -14.35
C LEU A 172 -6.86 -17.63 -14.94
N CYS A 173 -5.82 -17.26 -14.20
CA CYS A 173 -4.44 -17.54 -14.56
C CYS A 173 -4.00 -18.85 -13.93
N ARG A 174 -3.01 -19.50 -14.56
CA ARG A 174 -2.41 -20.74 -14.07
C ARG A 174 -0.93 -20.52 -13.82
N ASP A 175 -0.49 -20.88 -12.61
CA ASP A 175 0.91 -21.01 -12.31
C ASP A 175 1.40 -22.35 -12.88
N ARG A 176 2.32 -22.29 -13.86
CA ARG A 176 2.87 -23.48 -14.50
C ARG A 176 3.83 -24.23 -13.58
N GLN A 177 4.45 -23.55 -12.62
CA GLN A 177 5.41 -24.14 -11.69
C GLN A 177 4.68 -24.79 -10.51
N ALA A 178 3.72 -24.09 -9.92
CA ALA A 178 2.96 -24.58 -8.77
C ALA A 178 1.74 -25.46 -9.15
N LEU A 179 1.40 -25.55 -10.44
CA LEU A 179 0.19 -26.23 -10.97
C LEU A 179 -1.13 -25.73 -10.36
N THR A 180 -1.13 -24.56 -9.72
CA THR A 180 -2.30 -23.94 -9.10
C THR A 180 -2.92 -22.88 -10.01
N SER A 181 -4.24 -22.72 -9.93
CA SER A 181 -4.96 -21.64 -10.59
C SER A 181 -5.20 -20.49 -9.61
N TYR A 182 -5.13 -19.27 -10.10
CA TYR A 182 -5.39 -18.07 -9.31
C TYR A 182 -6.15 -17.03 -10.14
N HIS A 183 -6.90 -16.17 -9.45
CA HIS A 183 -7.58 -15.05 -10.10
C HIS A 183 -6.56 -13.96 -10.45
N CYS A 184 -6.64 -13.47 -11.68
CA CYS A 184 -5.76 -12.44 -12.19
C CYS A 184 -6.56 -11.37 -12.92
N LEU A 185 -5.96 -10.19 -13.06
CA LEU A 185 -6.57 -9.07 -13.78
C LEU A 185 -6.20 -9.17 -15.26
N SER A 186 -7.20 -9.23 -16.13
CA SER A 186 -7.00 -9.31 -17.59
C SER A 186 -7.06 -7.94 -18.23
N ARG A 187 -8.03 -7.11 -17.82
CA ARG A 187 -8.22 -5.77 -18.39
C ARG A 187 -8.82 -4.80 -17.39
N ILE A 188 -8.36 -3.55 -17.44
CA ILE A 188 -9.03 -2.39 -16.84
C ILE A 188 -9.60 -1.54 -17.96
N ILE A 189 -10.83 -1.03 -17.80
CA ILE A 189 -11.48 -0.11 -18.74
C ILE A 189 -11.99 1.08 -17.94
N ILE A 190 -11.71 2.29 -18.41
CA ILE A 190 -12.25 3.54 -17.86
C ILE A 190 -13.10 4.18 -18.97
N ALA A 191 -14.36 4.47 -18.66
CA ALA A 191 -15.30 5.17 -19.53
C ALA A 191 -15.52 6.60 -19.03
N TYR A 192 -15.25 7.61 -19.87
CA TYR A 192 -15.23 9.04 -19.53
C TYR A 192 -15.61 9.97 -20.68
#